data_AF-A0A3N4IQ11-F1
#
_entry.id   AF-A0A3N4IQ11-F1
#
_cell.length_a   1.000
_cell.length_b   1.000
_cell.length_c   1.000
_cell.angle_alpha   90.00
_cell.angle_beta   90.00
_cell.angle_gamma   90.00
#
_symmetry.space_group_name_H-M   'P 1'
#
loop_
_entity.id
_entity.type
_entity.pdbx_description
1 polymer ?
#
loop_
_entity_poly.entity_id
_entity_poly.type
_entity_poly.pdbx_seq_one_letter_code
_entity_poly.pdbx_strand_id
1 'polypeptide(L)'
;MSYNSRLDAILRMLHTRPQASDLENYDPSRIYASSAAVLASLTNPLNVTLLTTQILTAPAIWDQPDGLKASLGVYGVFVSATLGKIEGFADEVLTGEEWITAVVRGANNNGHGGITVPRWKHILVLGGILTAYRQKGFLPRNTRRSLEDAFVKAANLSLGEENLGELEGDVVSLALAQALPAISNRAKKGILHDALVEVIVKSMFYSSEGFQQGYFLSKIDNDVMEVDGKLSWPRKSNSFLELQERSARPLFASMNQLSRIAAESIAETTEIETIHQFLDRMLDFSNTLSQQWSSCKLSEVSPLDEKTRLDSETQKYTIPVAWQILKTILFSTTLILHSLTSKILTSS
;
A
#
# COMPACT_ATOMS: atom_id res chain seq x y z
N MET A 1 40.18 -7.41 -1.32
CA MET A 1 38.83 -6.79 -1.29
C MET A 1 38.70 -5.91 -2.51
N SER A 2 37.82 -6.26 -3.46
CA SER A 2 37.58 -5.44 -4.64
C SER A 2 36.70 -4.23 -4.27
N TYR A 3 37.16 -3.03 -4.61
CA TYR A 3 36.39 -1.80 -4.46
C TYR A 3 35.14 -1.86 -5.36
N ASN A 4 33.95 -1.89 -4.78
CA ASN A 4 32.70 -1.93 -5.55
C ASN A 4 32.23 -0.50 -5.85
N SER A 5 32.69 0.05 -6.98
CA SER A 5 32.36 1.42 -7.42
C SER A 5 30.85 1.64 -7.60
N ARG A 6 30.08 0.59 -7.93
CA ARG A 6 28.62 0.65 -8.04
C ARG A 6 27.95 0.83 -6.68
N LEU A 7 28.48 0.17 -5.64
CA LEU A 7 28.00 0.34 -4.27
C LEU A 7 28.25 1.76 -3.76
N ASP A 8 29.44 2.32 -3.98
CA ASP A 8 29.74 3.70 -3.59
C ASP A 8 28.82 4.71 -4.31
N ALA A 9 28.60 4.52 -5.61
CA ALA A 9 27.70 5.38 -6.38
C ALA A 9 26.25 5.36 -5.83
N ILE A 10 25.68 4.17 -5.54
CA ILE A 10 24.32 4.08 -4.99
C ILE A 10 24.24 4.66 -3.58
N LEU A 11 25.26 4.44 -2.74
CA LEU A 11 25.30 5.02 -1.39
C LEU A 11 25.31 6.55 -1.46
N ARG A 12 26.04 7.16 -2.38
CA ARG A 12 26.01 8.63 -2.57
C ARG A 12 24.62 9.10 -2.99
N MET A 13 23.98 8.43 -3.95
CA MET A 13 22.62 8.77 -4.39
C MET A 13 21.60 8.69 -3.24
N LEU A 14 21.70 7.66 -2.39
CA LEU A 14 20.79 7.47 -1.24
C LEU A 14 20.92 8.55 -0.16
N HIS A 15 22.11 9.13 0.02
CA HIS A 15 22.34 10.20 0.99
C HIS A 15 22.01 11.60 0.45
N THR A 16 21.81 11.76 -0.86
CA THR A 16 21.44 13.04 -1.45
C THR A 16 20.03 13.44 -1.00
N ARG A 17 19.93 14.54 -0.25
CA ARG A 17 18.63 15.14 0.05
C ARG A 17 18.12 15.90 -1.17
N PRO A 18 16.90 15.62 -1.64
CA PRO A 18 16.26 16.45 -2.66
C PRO A 18 16.03 17.84 -2.08
N GLN A 19 16.33 18.88 -2.87
CA GLN A 19 16.02 20.25 -2.45
C GLN A 19 14.54 20.55 -2.70
N ALA A 20 13.98 21.50 -1.94
CA ALA A 20 12.57 21.87 -2.05
C ALA A 20 12.16 22.30 -3.47
N SER A 21 13.08 22.91 -4.24
CA SER A 21 12.87 23.30 -5.64
C SER A 21 12.72 22.12 -6.61
N ASP A 22 13.22 20.93 -6.24
CA ASP A 22 13.34 19.79 -7.14
C ASP A 22 12.29 18.70 -6.86
N LEU A 23 11.58 18.80 -5.73
CA LEU A 23 10.61 17.79 -5.27
C LEU A 23 9.47 17.57 -6.27
N GLU A 24 9.02 18.60 -6.99
CA GLU A 24 7.93 18.48 -7.96
C GLU A 24 8.29 17.60 -9.17
N ASN A 25 9.57 17.52 -9.53
CA ASN A 25 10.05 16.75 -10.68
C ASN A 25 10.96 15.57 -10.28
N TYR A 26 11.07 15.29 -8.99
CA TYR A 26 11.95 14.25 -8.49
C TYR A 26 11.37 12.86 -8.77
N ASP A 27 12.09 12.07 -9.57
CA ASP A 27 11.73 10.67 -9.86
C ASP A 27 12.73 9.69 -9.21
N PRO A 28 12.36 9.03 -8.09
CA PRO A 28 13.21 8.06 -7.42
C PRO A 28 13.34 6.72 -8.17
N SER A 29 12.65 6.51 -9.30
CA SER A 29 12.64 5.24 -10.04
C SER A 29 14.04 4.73 -10.37
N ARG A 30 14.97 5.63 -10.72
CA ARG A 30 16.38 5.28 -10.98
C ARG A 30 17.10 4.77 -9.74
N ILE A 31 16.81 5.35 -8.58
CA ILE A 31 17.38 4.92 -7.28
C ILE A 31 16.87 3.54 -6.93
N TYR A 32 15.57 3.26 -7.12
CA TYR A 32 15.00 1.94 -6.88
C TYR A 32 15.61 0.88 -7.81
N ALA A 33 15.62 1.13 -9.11
CA ALA A 33 16.19 0.19 -10.08
C ALA A 33 17.68 -0.10 -9.82
N SER A 34 18.46 0.94 -9.51
CA SER A 34 19.89 0.81 -9.20
C SER A 34 20.11 0.08 -7.88
N SER A 35 19.34 0.41 -6.84
CA SER A 35 19.37 -0.28 -5.55
C SER A 35 19.11 -1.77 -5.71
N ALA A 36 18.08 -2.15 -6.48
CA ALA A 36 17.73 -3.54 -6.70
C ALA A 36 18.85 -4.32 -7.42
N ALA A 37 19.39 -3.76 -8.51
CA ALA A 37 20.44 -4.38 -9.30
C ALA A 37 21.76 -4.52 -8.50
N VAL A 38 22.14 -3.48 -7.76
CA VAL A 38 23.33 -3.55 -6.89
C VAL A 38 23.10 -4.57 -5.79
N LEU A 39 21.99 -4.50 -5.06
CA LEU A 39 21.70 -5.40 -3.94
C LEU A 39 21.71 -6.88 -4.36
N ALA A 40 21.17 -7.22 -5.54
CA ALA A 40 21.18 -8.58 -6.09
C ALA A 40 22.59 -9.09 -6.43
N SER A 41 23.50 -8.21 -6.85
CA SER A 41 24.85 -8.58 -7.33
C SER A 41 25.92 -8.56 -6.24
N LEU A 42 25.59 -8.14 -5.01
CA LEU A 42 26.54 -8.10 -3.90
C LEU A 42 26.90 -9.51 -3.42
N THR A 43 28.20 -9.78 -3.32
CA THR A 43 28.76 -11.06 -2.86
C THR A 43 29.28 -11.01 -1.42
N ASN A 44 29.31 -9.83 -0.78
CA ASN A 44 29.76 -9.66 0.60
C ASN A 44 28.54 -9.39 1.51
N PRO A 45 28.27 -10.25 2.51
CA PRO A 45 27.17 -10.07 3.46
C PRO A 45 27.15 -8.69 4.13
N LEU A 46 28.30 -8.12 4.48
CA LEU A 46 28.38 -6.81 5.14
C LEU A 46 27.89 -5.69 4.23
N ASN A 47 28.18 -5.79 2.93
CA ASN A 47 27.70 -4.81 1.95
C ASN A 47 26.20 -4.93 1.73
N VAL A 48 25.66 -6.15 1.74
CA VAL A 48 24.21 -6.39 1.67
C VAL A 48 23.52 -5.76 2.89
N THR A 49 24.00 -6.07 4.10
CA THR A 49 23.51 -5.48 5.34
C THR A 49 23.57 -3.96 5.32
N LEU A 50 24.70 -3.37 4.90
CA LEU A 50 24.85 -1.92 4.78
C LEU A 50 23.83 -1.33 3.81
N LEU A 51 23.77 -1.84 2.57
CA LEU A 51 22.89 -1.28 1.54
C LEU A 51 21.42 -1.41 1.93
N THR A 52 21.00 -2.54 2.52
CA THR A 52 19.64 -2.70 3.06
C THR A 52 19.34 -1.64 4.10
N THR A 53 20.22 -1.43 5.08
CA THR A 53 20.02 -0.40 6.12
C THR A 53 19.87 0.99 5.49
N GLN A 54 20.71 1.28 4.49
CA GLN A 54 20.72 2.57 3.82
C GLN A 54 19.44 2.79 3.01
N ILE A 55 18.95 1.80 2.25
CA ILE A 55 17.66 1.90 1.55
C ILE A 55 16.51 2.22 2.53
N LEU A 56 16.52 1.63 3.73
CA LEU A 56 15.45 1.81 4.72
C LEU A 56 15.51 3.13 5.49
N THR A 57 16.66 3.81 5.45
CA THR A 57 16.90 5.07 6.19
C THR A 57 17.24 6.26 5.29
N ALA A 58 17.37 6.04 3.98
CA ALA A 58 17.82 7.03 3.02
C ALA A 58 16.86 8.22 2.88
N PRO A 59 17.32 9.46 3.11
CA PRO A 59 16.48 10.63 2.92
C PRO A 59 16.06 10.82 1.45
N ALA A 60 16.86 10.37 0.49
CA ALA A 60 16.52 10.41 -0.93
C ALA A 60 15.20 9.66 -1.26
N ILE A 61 14.82 8.70 -0.41
CA ILE A 61 13.60 7.90 -0.52
C ILE A 61 12.52 8.45 0.40
N TRP A 62 12.87 8.72 1.66
CA TRP A 62 11.88 8.93 2.73
C TRP A 62 11.54 10.40 3.01
N ASP A 63 12.35 11.37 2.59
CA ASP A 63 12.07 12.80 2.79
C ASP A 63 11.17 13.38 1.66
N GLN A 64 10.45 12.50 0.93
CA GLN A 64 9.54 12.85 -0.17
C GLN A 64 8.11 13.10 0.34
N PRO A 65 7.31 13.94 -0.35
CA PRO A 65 5.92 14.18 0.01
C PRO A 65 5.03 12.93 -0.18
N ASP A 66 5.39 12.02 -1.08
CA ASP A 66 4.60 10.81 -1.39
C ASP A 66 5.20 9.56 -0.73
N GLY A 67 4.93 9.42 0.57
CA GLY A 67 5.47 8.33 1.39
C GLY A 67 4.98 6.94 0.98
N LEU A 68 3.77 6.82 0.42
CA LEU A 68 3.19 5.53 0.06
C LEU A 68 3.79 5.02 -1.26
N LYS A 69 4.01 5.89 -2.26
CA LYS A 69 4.79 5.51 -3.45
C LYS A 69 6.23 5.17 -3.11
N ALA A 70 6.85 5.88 -2.16
CA ALA A 70 8.19 5.53 -1.68
C ALA A 70 8.23 4.13 -1.07
N SER A 71 7.23 3.79 -0.25
CA SER A 71 7.08 2.47 0.36
C SER A 71 6.90 1.35 -0.67
N LEU A 72 6.09 1.58 -1.71
CA LEU A 72 5.97 0.65 -2.84
C LEU A 72 7.27 0.51 -3.62
N GLY A 73 7.99 1.61 -3.86
CA GLY A 73 9.29 1.60 -4.50
C GLY A 73 10.27 0.71 -3.74
N VAL A 74 10.35 0.88 -2.42
CA VAL A 74 11.20 0.06 -1.54
C VAL A 74 10.76 -1.40 -1.52
N TYR A 75 9.45 -1.69 -1.43
CA TYR A 75 8.94 -3.06 -1.56
C TYR A 75 9.41 -3.69 -2.88
N GLY A 76 9.26 -2.96 -3.99
CA GLY A 76 9.69 -3.34 -5.33
C GLY A 76 11.20 -3.59 -5.42
N VAL A 77 12.02 -2.78 -4.75
CA VAL A 77 13.47 -3.00 -4.66
C VAL A 77 13.77 -4.39 -4.11
N PHE A 78 13.14 -4.78 -2.99
CA PHE A 78 13.39 -6.07 -2.38
C PHE A 78 12.80 -7.23 -3.18
N VAL A 79 11.65 -7.05 -3.84
CA VAL A 79 11.13 -8.04 -4.80
C VAL A 79 12.14 -8.26 -5.92
N SER A 80 12.51 -7.19 -6.64
CA SER A 80 13.40 -7.26 -7.79
C SER A 80 14.80 -7.76 -7.45
N ALA A 81 15.37 -7.31 -6.32
CA ALA A 81 16.67 -7.79 -5.88
C ALA A 81 16.64 -9.28 -5.54
N THR A 82 15.57 -9.75 -4.88
CA THR A 82 15.41 -11.17 -4.55
C THR A 82 15.23 -12.01 -5.81
N LEU A 83 14.44 -11.55 -6.78
CA LEU A 83 14.30 -12.22 -8.09
C LEU A 83 15.64 -12.31 -8.83
N GLY A 84 16.39 -11.21 -8.88
CA GLY A 84 17.72 -11.19 -9.48
C GLY A 84 18.69 -12.13 -8.77
N LYS A 85 18.54 -12.30 -7.44
CA LYS A 85 19.33 -13.26 -6.66
C LYS A 85 18.92 -14.72 -6.91
N ILE A 86 17.63 -14.99 -7.14
CA ILE A 86 17.13 -16.33 -7.51
C ILE A 86 17.60 -16.71 -8.92
N GLU A 87 17.61 -15.75 -9.85
CA GLU A 87 17.99 -15.95 -11.26
C GLU A 87 19.52 -15.93 -11.49
N GLY A 88 20.31 -15.58 -10.48
CA GLY A 88 21.77 -15.54 -10.54
C GLY A 88 22.42 -16.91 -10.81
N PHE A 89 23.58 -16.91 -11.50
CA PHE A 89 24.27 -18.11 -11.97
C PHE A 89 25.03 -18.87 -10.86
N ALA A 90 25.19 -20.18 -11.06
CA ALA A 90 25.67 -21.23 -10.14
C ALA A 90 27.02 -21.03 -9.40
N ASP A 91 27.80 -19.99 -9.71
CA ASP A 91 29.09 -19.66 -9.04
C ASP A 91 28.94 -18.55 -7.99
N GLU A 92 27.80 -18.50 -7.29
CA GLU A 92 27.56 -17.47 -6.29
C GLU A 92 28.41 -17.68 -5.03
N VAL A 93 29.31 -16.72 -4.77
CA VAL A 93 30.10 -16.67 -3.52
C VAL A 93 29.22 -16.55 -2.27
N LEU A 94 28.01 -16.00 -2.42
CA LEU A 94 27.05 -15.80 -1.35
C LEU A 94 25.75 -16.53 -1.70
N THR A 95 25.39 -17.54 -0.91
CA THR A 95 24.15 -18.30 -1.12
C THR A 95 22.91 -17.42 -0.92
N GLY A 96 21.78 -17.84 -1.48
CA GLY A 96 20.50 -17.14 -1.27
C GLY A 96 20.13 -17.00 0.22
N GLU A 97 20.37 -18.03 1.04
CA GLU A 97 20.06 -17.98 2.48
C GLU A 97 20.98 -17.02 3.26
N GLU A 98 22.27 -16.98 2.93
CA GLU A 98 23.21 -16.03 3.52
C GLU A 98 22.89 -14.59 3.09
N TRP A 99 22.49 -14.39 1.84
CA TRP A 99 22.03 -13.09 1.34
C TRP A 99 20.76 -12.64 2.06
N ILE A 100 19.75 -13.50 2.19
CA ILE A 100 18.52 -13.22 2.97
C ILE A 100 18.90 -12.84 4.40
N THR A 101 19.76 -13.62 5.03
CA THR A 101 20.21 -13.36 6.40
C THR A 101 20.87 -11.99 6.52
N ALA A 102 21.71 -11.61 5.55
CA ALA A 102 22.35 -10.31 5.51
C ALA A 102 21.35 -9.15 5.30
N VAL A 103 20.35 -9.33 4.44
CA VAL A 103 19.25 -8.37 4.25
C VAL A 103 18.46 -8.19 5.54
N VAL A 104 18.01 -9.28 6.17
CA VAL A 104 17.27 -9.23 7.44
C VAL A 104 18.09 -8.59 8.56
N ARG A 105 19.40 -8.86 8.62
CA ARG A 105 20.31 -8.16 9.54
C ARG A 105 20.38 -6.66 9.26
N GLY A 106 20.39 -6.24 7.99
CA GLY A 106 20.36 -4.83 7.61
C GLY A 106 19.08 -4.14 8.06
N ALA A 107 17.92 -4.80 7.94
CA ALA A 107 16.67 -4.26 8.46
C ALA A 107 16.67 -4.13 9.99
N ASN A 108 17.30 -5.07 10.70
CA ASN A 108 17.38 -5.06 12.16
C ASN A 108 18.46 -4.13 12.73
N ASN A 109 19.36 -3.60 11.91
CA ASN A 109 20.45 -2.76 12.38
C ASN A 109 19.98 -1.35 12.70
N ASN A 110 20.64 -0.74 13.69
CA ASN A 110 20.54 0.70 13.90
C ASN A 110 21.27 1.38 12.73
N GLY A 111 20.58 2.25 12.00
CA GLY A 111 21.12 3.03 10.90
C GLY A 111 22.28 3.93 11.33
N HIS A 112 22.92 4.58 10.34
CA HIS A 112 23.94 5.58 10.63
C HIS A 112 23.35 6.68 11.52
N GLY A 113 24.02 7.00 12.63
CA GLY A 113 23.53 7.97 13.62
C GLY A 113 22.62 7.40 14.72
N GLY A 114 22.47 6.08 14.82
CA GLY A 114 21.66 5.45 15.89
C GLY A 114 20.16 5.39 15.60
N ILE A 115 19.75 5.70 14.36
CA ILE A 115 18.34 5.68 13.94
C ILE A 115 17.88 4.23 13.78
N THR A 116 16.98 3.75 14.64
CA THR A 116 16.37 2.43 14.50
C THR A 116 15.39 2.42 13.34
N VAL A 117 15.45 1.40 12.48
CA VAL A 117 14.47 1.22 11.40
C VAL A 117 13.09 0.92 12.03
N PRO A 118 12.04 1.69 11.67
CA PRO A 118 10.68 1.42 12.14
C PRO A 118 10.14 0.05 11.72
N ARG A 119 9.27 -0.55 12.55
CA ARG A 119 8.77 -1.92 12.34
C ARG A 119 8.02 -2.09 11.03
N TRP A 120 7.23 -1.09 10.62
CA TRP A 120 6.49 -1.13 9.37
C TRP A 120 7.42 -1.23 8.15
N LYS A 121 8.64 -0.68 8.19
CA LYS A 121 9.62 -0.82 7.10
C LYS A 121 10.17 -2.23 7.00
N HIS A 122 10.19 -3.01 8.09
CA HIS A 122 10.61 -4.42 8.04
C HIS A 122 9.61 -5.25 7.24
N ILE A 123 8.31 -4.90 7.29
CA ILE A 123 7.25 -5.56 6.52
C ILE A 123 7.53 -5.42 5.01
N LEU A 124 8.03 -4.27 4.56
CA LEU A 124 8.40 -4.05 3.15
C LEU A 124 9.49 -5.00 2.68
N VAL A 125 10.54 -5.17 3.50
CA VAL A 125 11.67 -6.06 3.18
C VAL A 125 11.22 -7.52 3.15
N LEU A 126 10.60 -7.96 4.24
CA LEU A 126 10.21 -9.35 4.44
C LEU A 126 9.12 -9.76 3.45
N GLY A 127 8.13 -8.88 3.23
CA GLY A 127 7.08 -9.05 2.23
C GLY A 127 7.65 -9.14 0.82
N GLY A 128 8.58 -8.25 0.45
CA GLY A 128 9.22 -8.27 -0.86
C GLY A 128 9.97 -9.58 -1.14
N ILE A 129 10.74 -10.07 -0.16
CA ILE A 129 11.42 -11.38 -0.26
C ILE A 129 10.40 -12.51 -0.43
N LEU A 130 9.38 -12.58 0.44
CA LEU A 130 8.36 -13.64 0.40
C LEU A 130 7.60 -13.65 -0.93
N THR A 131 7.21 -12.48 -1.45
CA THR A 131 6.56 -12.34 -2.74
C THR A 131 7.43 -12.83 -3.89
N ALA A 132 8.71 -12.46 -3.92
CA ALA A 132 9.64 -12.90 -4.97
C ALA A 132 9.82 -14.43 -4.98
N TYR A 133 10.00 -15.05 -3.81
CA TYR A 133 10.12 -16.50 -3.71
C TYR A 133 8.82 -17.23 -4.05
N ARG A 134 7.64 -16.65 -3.80
CA ARG A 134 6.38 -17.22 -4.31
C ARG A 134 6.32 -17.22 -5.84
N GLN A 135 6.92 -16.24 -6.51
CA GLN A 135 6.85 -16.11 -7.96
C GLN A 135 7.79 -17.05 -8.71
N LYS A 136 9.07 -17.11 -8.32
CA LYS A 136 10.11 -17.77 -9.12
C LYS A 136 11.10 -18.63 -8.34
N GLY A 137 10.91 -18.82 -7.03
CA GLY A 137 11.91 -19.46 -6.18
C GLY A 137 11.38 -20.59 -5.31
N PHE A 138 12.31 -21.22 -4.60
CA PHE A 138 12.02 -22.14 -3.51
C PHE A 138 12.85 -21.73 -2.30
N LEU A 139 12.19 -21.66 -1.14
CA LEU A 139 12.87 -21.46 0.14
C LEU A 139 12.91 -22.79 0.89
N PRO A 140 14.07 -23.18 1.43
CA PRO A 140 14.13 -24.28 2.39
C PRO A 140 13.15 -24.05 3.54
N ARG A 141 12.52 -25.13 4.01
CA ARG A 141 11.39 -25.07 4.95
C ARG A 141 11.70 -24.25 6.21
N ASN A 142 12.91 -24.37 6.75
CA ASN A 142 13.32 -23.65 7.96
C ASN A 142 13.47 -22.15 7.70
N THR A 143 14.12 -21.77 6.59
CA THR A 143 14.30 -20.37 6.18
C THR A 143 12.97 -19.72 5.85
N ARG A 144 12.08 -20.42 5.13
CA ARG A 144 10.71 -19.97 4.90
C ARG A 144 9.97 -19.71 6.21
N ARG A 145 10.01 -20.67 7.13
CA ARG A 145 9.34 -20.55 8.43
C ARG A 145 9.89 -19.36 9.22
N SER A 146 11.20 -19.19 9.28
CA SER A 146 11.83 -18.07 9.98
C SER A 146 11.47 -16.72 9.36
N LEU A 147 11.37 -16.63 8.03
CA LEU A 147 10.94 -15.41 7.35
C LEU A 147 9.47 -15.10 7.60
N GLU A 148 8.60 -16.10 7.51
CA GLU A 148 7.17 -15.95 7.82
C GLU A 148 6.96 -15.52 9.27
N ASP A 149 7.65 -16.14 10.23
CA ASP A 149 7.54 -15.78 11.65
C ASP A 149 8.08 -14.37 11.91
N ALA A 150 9.17 -13.95 11.24
CA ALA A 150 9.68 -12.59 11.32
C ALA A 150 8.71 -11.56 10.69
N PHE A 151 8.08 -11.91 9.57
CA PHE A 151 7.09 -11.06 8.89
C PHE A 151 5.87 -10.83 9.77
N VAL A 152 5.31 -11.91 10.33
CA VAL A 152 4.18 -11.85 11.27
C VAL A 152 4.55 -11.03 12.50
N LYS A 153 5.75 -11.23 13.05
CA LYS A 153 6.22 -10.43 14.19
C LYS A 153 6.33 -8.94 13.85
N ALA A 154 6.88 -8.59 12.70
CA ALA A 154 6.98 -7.19 12.27
C ALA A 154 5.59 -6.56 12.05
N ALA A 155 4.67 -7.30 11.43
CA ALA A 155 3.28 -6.88 11.25
C ALA A 155 2.61 -6.62 12.61
N ASN A 156 2.62 -7.59 13.52
CA ASN A 156 1.97 -7.47 14.82
C ASN A 156 2.58 -6.37 15.68
N LEU A 157 3.90 -6.19 15.64
CA LEU A 157 4.55 -5.08 16.35
C LEU A 157 4.11 -3.73 15.79
N SER A 158 3.95 -3.59 14.47
CA SER A 158 3.49 -2.35 13.84
C SER A 158 2.01 -2.08 14.15
N LEU A 159 1.17 -3.13 14.13
CA LEU A 159 -0.25 -3.04 14.47
C LEU A 159 -0.49 -2.69 15.95
N GLY A 160 0.43 -3.06 16.84
CA GLY A 160 0.36 -2.77 18.27
C GLY A 160 0.95 -1.42 18.68
N GLU A 161 1.40 -0.58 17.75
CA GLU A 161 1.90 0.77 18.06
C GLU A 161 0.72 1.72 18.38
N GLU A 162 0.66 2.23 19.61
CA GLU A 162 -0.45 3.08 20.11
C GLU A 162 -0.70 4.34 19.26
N ASN A 163 0.36 4.89 18.64
CA ASN A 163 0.30 6.10 17.82
C ASN A 163 0.79 5.84 16.40
N LEU A 164 0.32 4.75 15.77
CA LEU A 164 0.60 4.48 14.37
C LEU A 164 0.03 5.62 13.51
N GLY A 165 0.91 6.35 12.83
CA GLY A 165 0.53 7.45 11.94
C GLY A 165 -0.26 6.97 10.73
N GLU A 166 -0.89 7.90 10.01
CA GLU A 166 -1.70 7.59 8.83
C GLU A 166 -0.88 6.87 7.75
N LEU A 167 0.30 7.42 7.43
CA LEU A 167 1.20 6.83 6.44
C LEU A 167 1.62 5.42 6.85
N GLU A 168 2.03 5.22 8.11
CA GLU A 168 2.47 3.92 8.59
C GLU A 168 1.35 2.88 8.53
N GLY A 169 0.12 3.26 8.90
CA GLY A 169 -1.07 2.42 8.77
C GLY A 169 -1.38 2.03 7.31
N ASP A 170 -1.29 2.99 6.40
CA ASP A 170 -1.49 2.76 4.97
C ASP A 170 -0.42 1.82 4.40
N VAL A 171 0.84 2.00 4.79
CA VAL A 171 1.95 1.16 4.37
C VAL A 171 1.80 -0.26 4.90
N VAL A 172 1.47 -0.42 6.17
CA VAL A 172 1.20 -1.74 6.78
C VAL A 172 0.08 -2.44 6.02
N SER A 173 -1.02 -1.75 5.76
CA SER A 173 -2.18 -2.27 5.02
C SER A 173 -1.80 -2.74 3.62
N LEU A 174 -1.08 -1.89 2.88
CA LEU A 174 -0.68 -2.17 1.50
C LEU A 174 0.39 -3.27 1.41
N ALA A 175 1.38 -3.28 2.29
CA ALA A 175 2.42 -4.30 2.32
C ALA A 175 1.85 -5.66 2.71
N LEU A 176 0.95 -5.71 3.70
CA LEU A 176 0.21 -6.93 4.02
C LEU A 176 -0.67 -7.37 2.84
N ALA A 177 -1.30 -6.42 2.14
CA ALA A 177 -2.05 -6.72 0.93
C ALA A 177 -1.22 -7.56 -0.05
N GLN A 178 -0.04 -7.07 -0.39
CA GLN A 178 0.84 -7.69 -1.38
C GLN A 178 1.49 -9.00 -0.90
N ALA A 179 1.85 -9.08 0.39
CA ALA A 179 2.64 -10.19 0.93
C ALA A 179 1.79 -11.36 1.44
N LEU A 180 0.55 -11.14 1.90
CA LEU A 180 -0.28 -12.19 2.49
C LEU A 180 -0.55 -13.39 1.57
N PRO A 181 -0.73 -13.23 0.25
CA PRO A 181 -0.77 -14.39 -0.64
C PRO A 181 0.51 -15.23 -0.54
N ALA A 182 1.68 -14.63 -0.33
CA ALA A 182 2.96 -15.33 -0.33
C ALA A 182 3.25 -16.18 0.91
N ILE A 183 2.52 -16.01 2.01
CA ILE A 183 2.77 -16.72 3.26
C ILE A 183 1.82 -17.90 3.48
N SER A 184 2.26 -18.88 4.29
CA SER A 184 1.46 -20.04 4.65
C SER A 184 0.23 -19.68 5.49
N ASN A 185 -0.83 -20.49 5.43
CA ASN A 185 -2.02 -20.32 6.28
C ASN A 185 -1.67 -20.33 7.78
N ARG A 186 -0.64 -21.09 8.18
CA ARG A 186 -0.13 -21.07 9.56
C ARG A 186 0.36 -19.67 9.95
N ALA A 187 1.13 -19.04 9.07
CA ALA A 187 1.66 -17.70 9.31
C ALA A 187 0.53 -16.65 9.32
N LYS A 188 -0.45 -16.75 8.40
CA LYS A 188 -1.62 -15.87 8.38
C LYS A 188 -2.35 -15.85 9.73
N LYS A 189 -2.62 -17.03 10.31
CA LYS A 189 -3.24 -17.18 11.63
C LYS A 189 -2.46 -16.55 12.79
N GLY A 190 -1.16 -16.27 12.60
CA GLY A 190 -0.34 -15.61 13.60
C GLY A 190 -0.50 -14.09 13.62
N ILE A 191 -1.22 -13.51 12.65
CA ILE A 191 -1.44 -12.06 12.58
C ILE A 191 -2.51 -11.64 13.58
N LEU A 192 -2.30 -10.49 14.23
CA LEU A 192 -3.30 -9.86 15.10
C LEU A 192 -4.45 -9.30 14.26
N HIS A 193 -5.44 -10.15 13.95
CA HIS A 193 -6.54 -9.81 13.07
C HIS A 193 -7.44 -8.70 13.63
N ASP A 194 -7.68 -8.65 14.95
CA ASP A 194 -8.48 -7.59 15.57
C ASP A 194 -7.86 -6.20 15.30
N ALA A 195 -6.55 -6.05 15.57
CA ALA A 195 -5.82 -4.81 15.29
C ALA A 195 -5.68 -4.53 13.77
N LEU A 196 -5.54 -5.57 12.96
CA LEU A 196 -5.43 -5.43 11.51
C LEU A 196 -6.72 -4.90 10.89
N VAL A 197 -7.90 -5.35 11.35
CA VAL A 197 -9.18 -4.84 10.88
C VAL A 197 -9.27 -3.33 11.11
N GLU A 198 -8.90 -2.88 12.31
CA GLU A 198 -8.93 -1.45 12.63
C GLU A 198 -8.06 -0.63 11.67
N VAL A 199 -6.81 -1.06 11.47
CA VAL A 199 -5.85 -0.37 10.61
C VAL A 199 -6.30 -0.39 9.15
N ILE A 200 -6.70 -1.55 8.60
CA ILE A 200 -7.14 -1.63 7.19
C ILE A 200 -8.38 -0.79 6.94
N VAL A 201 -9.34 -0.79 7.86
CA VAL A 201 -10.58 -0.01 7.70
C VAL A 201 -10.28 1.48 7.73
N LYS A 202 -9.42 1.93 8.66
CA LYS A 202 -8.98 3.32 8.71
C LYS A 202 -8.29 3.71 7.38
N SER A 203 -7.38 2.89 6.88
CA SER A 203 -6.67 3.11 5.61
C SER A 203 -7.63 3.14 4.40
N MET A 204 -8.60 2.21 4.33
CA MET A 204 -9.54 2.15 3.21
C MET A 204 -10.54 3.30 3.19
N PHE A 205 -11.16 3.60 4.34
CA PHE A 205 -12.32 4.48 4.38
C PHE A 205 -11.98 5.91 4.80
N TYR A 206 -10.92 6.12 5.58
CA TYR A 206 -10.65 7.40 6.26
C TYR A 206 -9.36 8.07 5.82
N SER A 207 -8.33 7.32 5.42
CA SER A 207 -7.06 7.88 4.95
C SER A 207 -7.21 8.74 3.70
N SER A 208 -6.30 9.70 3.57
CA SER A 208 -6.07 10.50 2.37
C SER A 208 -5.83 9.66 1.10
N GLU A 209 -5.29 8.44 1.23
CA GLU A 209 -5.00 7.54 0.11
C GLU A 209 -6.20 6.65 -0.29
N GLY A 210 -7.20 6.53 0.58
CA GLY A 210 -8.40 5.72 0.38
C GLY A 210 -9.62 6.51 -0.09
N PHE A 211 -10.79 6.21 0.49
CA PHE A 211 -12.05 6.84 0.14
C PHE A 211 -12.27 8.22 0.77
N GLN A 212 -11.43 8.64 1.72
CA GLN A 212 -11.51 9.94 2.41
C GLN A 212 -12.94 10.29 2.90
N GLN A 213 -13.61 9.32 3.52
CA GLN A 213 -14.98 9.45 4.03
C GLN A 213 -16.03 9.85 2.97
N GLY A 214 -15.70 9.79 1.68
CA GLY A 214 -16.59 10.25 0.60
C GLY A 214 -16.57 11.76 0.36
N TYR A 215 -15.72 12.55 1.05
CA TYR A 215 -15.67 14.02 0.90
C TYR A 215 -15.28 14.51 -0.50
N PHE A 216 -14.74 13.64 -1.36
CA PHE A 216 -14.46 14.01 -2.75
C PHE A 216 -15.74 14.32 -3.55
N LEU A 217 -16.91 13.80 -3.14
CA LEU A 217 -18.17 14.01 -3.85
C LEU A 217 -18.68 15.46 -3.77
N SER A 218 -18.51 16.15 -2.64
CA SER A 218 -18.89 17.58 -2.56
C SER A 218 -18.03 18.46 -3.46
N LYS A 219 -16.78 18.09 -3.70
CA LYS A 219 -15.92 18.81 -4.62
C LYS A 219 -16.40 18.72 -6.06
N ILE A 220 -17.01 17.59 -6.46
CA ILE A 220 -17.57 17.41 -7.80
C ILE A 220 -18.66 18.45 -8.04
N ASP A 221 -19.56 18.66 -7.09
CA ASP A 221 -20.70 19.58 -7.28
C ASP A 221 -20.27 21.03 -7.61
N ASN A 222 -19.15 21.47 -7.03
CA ASN A 222 -18.61 22.82 -7.25
C ASN A 222 -18.24 23.08 -8.73
N ASP A 223 -17.88 22.04 -9.47
CA ASP A 223 -17.46 22.15 -10.87
C ASP A 223 -18.54 21.68 -11.86
N VAL A 224 -19.65 21.11 -11.36
CA VAL A 224 -20.80 20.72 -12.19
C VAL A 224 -21.69 21.95 -12.41
N MET A 225 -21.81 22.35 -13.68
CA MET A 225 -22.58 23.51 -14.12
C MET A 225 -23.68 23.10 -15.10
N GLU A 226 -24.71 23.93 -15.23
CA GLU A 226 -25.73 23.75 -16.27
C GLU A 226 -25.37 24.61 -17.49
N VAL A 227 -25.25 23.97 -18.66
CA VAL A 227 -24.96 24.60 -19.95
C VAL A 227 -25.99 24.08 -20.96
N ASP A 228 -26.73 24.99 -21.58
CA ASP A 228 -27.80 24.67 -22.56
C ASP A 228 -28.84 23.66 -22.03
N GLY A 229 -29.21 23.77 -20.75
CA GLY A 229 -30.19 22.88 -20.11
C GLY A 229 -29.65 21.47 -19.79
N LYS A 230 -28.33 21.27 -19.90
CA LYS A 230 -27.63 20.02 -19.58
C LYS A 230 -26.58 20.23 -18.52
N LEU A 231 -26.35 19.22 -17.69
CA LEU A 231 -25.23 19.21 -16.76
C LEU A 231 -23.92 18.96 -17.52
N SER A 232 -22.97 19.86 -17.30
CA SER A 232 -21.62 19.83 -17.83
C SER A 232 -20.64 19.76 -16.65
N TRP A 233 -19.80 18.74 -16.68
CA TRP A 233 -18.68 18.54 -15.78
C TRP A 233 -17.40 18.41 -16.63
N PRO A 234 -16.70 19.54 -16.86
CA PRO A 234 -15.58 19.58 -17.80
C PRO A 234 -14.38 18.73 -17.35
N ARG A 235 -13.65 18.13 -18.29
CA ARG A 235 -12.48 17.28 -17.98
C ARG A 235 -11.28 18.05 -17.45
N LYS A 236 -11.28 19.37 -17.58
CA LYS A 236 -10.23 20.25 -17.05
C LYS A 236 -10.59 20.83 -15.68
N SER A 237 -11.74 20.42 -15.12
CA SER A 237 -12.14 20.85 -13.78
C SER A 237 -11.22 20.27 -12.72
N ASN A 238 -11.02 21.01 -11.63
CA ASN A 238 -10.13 20.60 -10.55
C ASN A 238 -10.66 19.34 -9.86
N SER A 239 -11.98 19.24 -9.65
CA SER A 239 -12.63 18.07 -9.08
C SER A 239 -12.41 16.81 -9.92
N PHE A 240 -12.43 16.91 -11.25
CA PHE A 240 -12.19 15.75 -12.11
C PHE A 240 -10.70 15.35 -12.11
N LEU A 241 -9.78 16.32 -12.16
CA LEU A 241 -8.34 16.04 -12.06
C LEU A 241 -7.98 15.40 -10.73
N GLU A 242 -8.51 15.90 -9.61
CA GLU A 242 -8.33 15.31 -8.28
C GLU A 242 -8.90 13.88 -8.23
N LEU A 243 -10.04 13.64 -8.89
CA LEU A 243 -10.66 12.32 -8.93
C LEU A 243 -9.81 11.32 -9.73
N GLN A 244 -9.22 11.76 -10.83
CA GLN A 244 -8.29 10.95 -11.62
C GLN A 244 -7.04 10.62 -10.81
N GLU A 245 -6.42 11.62 -10.18
CA GLU A 245 -5.25 11.43 -9.33
C GLU A 245 -5.54 10.44 -8.20
N ARG A 246 -6.69 10.58 -7.54
CA ARG A 246 -7.15 9.66 -6.49
C ARG A 246 -7.28 8.23 -6.98
N SER A 247 -7.87 8.02 -8.16
CA SER A 247 -8.01 6.67 -8.72
C SER A 247 -6.66 6.00 -9.01
N ALA A 248 -5.59 6.79 -9.19
CA ALA A 248 -4.23 6.33 -9.41
C ALA A 248 -3.41 6.14 -8.13
N ARG A 249 -3.96 6.51 -6.96
CA ARG A 249 -3.26 6.37 -5.67
C ARG A 249 -3.01 4.90 -5.33
N PRO A 250 -1.84 4.56 -4.75
CA PRO A 250 -1.46 3.19 -4.41
C PRO A 250 -2.51 2.37 -3.65
N LEU A 251 -3.14 2.99 -2.63
CA LEU A 251 -4.13 2.32 -1.79
C LEU A 251 -5.42 2.07 -2.58
N PHE A 252 -5.92 3.08 -3.28
CA PHE A 252 -7.10 2.96 -4.13
C PHE A 252 -6.92 1.90 -5.23
N ALA A 253 -5.76 1.86 -5.90
CA ALA A 253 -5.45 0.85 -6.89
C ALA A 253 -5.44 -0.58 -6.31
N SER A 254 -5.19 -0.71 -5.01
CA SER A 254 -5.12 -1.99 -4.28
C SER A 254 -6.42 -2.35 -3.54
N MET A 255 -7.50 -1.58 -3.76
CA MET A 255 -8.73 -1.67 -2.96
C MET A 255 -9.41 -3.07 -3.01
N ASN A 256 -9.36 -3.77 -4.15
CA ASN A 256 -9.89 -5.14 -4.25
C ASN A 256 -9.09 -6.14 -3.39
N GLN A 257 -7.79 -5.96 -3.24
CA GLN A 257 -6.97 -6.84 -2.39
C GLN A 257 -7.15 -6.48 -0.91
N LEU A 258 -7.21 -5.18 -0.60
CA LEU A 258 -7.47 -4.68 0.75
C LEU A 258 -8.83 -5.14 1.29
N SER A 259 -9.89 -5.01 0.49
CA SER A 259 -11.24 -5.48 0.86
C SER A 259 -11.30 -6.99 1.13
N ARG A 260 -10.54 -7.80 0.39
CA ARG A 260 -10.43 -9.24 0.66
C ARG A 260 -9.75 -9.53 1.99
N ILE A 261 -8.67 -8.81 2.31
CA ILE A 261 -7.95 -9.02 3.57
C ILE A 261 -8.72 -8.47 4.75
N ALA A 262 -9.43 -7.35 4.58
CA ALA A 262 -10.39 -6.88 5.57
C ALA A 262 -11.44 -7.95 5.86
N ALA A 263 -12.06 -8.52 4.82
CA ALA A 263 -13.03 -9.60 4.95
C ALA A 263 -12.44 -10.85 5.62
N GLU A 264 -11.26 -11.31 5.20
CA GLU A 264 -10.55 -12.45 5.82
C GLU A 264 -10.24 -12.17 7.30
N SER A 265 -9.80 -10.96 7.64
CA SER A 265 -9.45 -10.59 9.01
C SER A 265 -10.67 -10.49 9.91
N ILE A 266 -11.80 -10.00 9.40
CA ILE A 266 -13.08 -9.97 10.12
C ILE A 266 -13.54 -11.38 10.47
N ALA A 267 -13.36 -12.35 9.56
CA ALA A 267 -13.73 -13.74 9.84
C ALA A 267 -12.90 -14.33 11.01
N GLU A 268 -11.62 -13.97 11.09
CA GLU A 268 -10.66 -14.43 12.11
C GLU A 268 -10.65 -13.56 13.38
N THR A 269 -11.38 -12.44 13.41
CA THR A 269 -11.51 -11.54 14.58
C THR A 269 -12.14 -12.28 15.76
N THR A 270 -11.61 -12.08 16.96
CA THR A 270 -12.14 -12.68 18.19
C THR A 270 -12.86 -11.67 19.08
N GLU A 271 -12.52 -10.39 18.96
CA GLU A 271 -13.07 -9.33 19.80
C GLU A 271 -14.38 -8.77 19.23
N ILE A 272 -15.48 -8.96 19.96
CA ILE A 272 -16.81 -8.44 19.57
C ILE A 272 -16.81 -6.91 19.50
N GLU A 273 -16.05 -6.26 20.38
CA GLU A 273 -15.94 -4.81 20.42
C GLU A 273 -15.35 -4.25 19.12
N THR A 274 -14.38 -4.96 18.51
CA THR A 274 -13.81 -4.57 17.21
C THR A 274 -14.87 -4.63 16.10
N ILE A 275 -15.77 -5.63 16.15
CA ILE A 275 -16.88 -5.78 15.21
C ILE A 275 -17.90 -4.63 15.37
N HIS A 276 -18.24 -4.24 16.59
CA HIS A 276 -19.16 -3.12 16.85
C HIS A 276 -18.57 -1.79 16.39
N GLN A 277 -17.34 -1.47 16.77
CA GLN A 277 -16.67 -0.24 16.34
C GLN A 277 -16.53 -0.18 14.82
N PHE A 278 -16.29 -1.32 14.18
CA PHE A 278 -16.27 -1.41 12.73
C PHE A 278 -17.64 -1.08 12.10
N LEU A 279 -18.73 -1.62 12.65
CA LEU A 279 -20.10 -1.34 12.20
C LEU A 279 -20.45 0.15 12.31
N ASP A 280 -20.13 0.79 13.44
CA ASP A 280 -20.38 2.21 13.65
C ASP A 280 -19.62 3.06 12.62
N ARG A 281 -18.33 2.75 12.40
CA ARG A 281 -17.51 3.42 11.37
C ARG A 281 -18.06 3.21 9.96
N MET A 282 -18.64 2.04 9.65
CA MET A 282 -19.25 1.80 8.34
C MET A 282 -20.56 2.55 8.16
N LEU A 283 -21.36 2.65 9.22
CA LEU A 283 -22.60 3.42 9.24
C LEU A 283 -22.31 4.92 9.04
N ASP A 284 -21.34 5.46 9.76
CA ASP A 284 -20.89 6.86 9.64
C ASP A 284 -20.37 7.16 8.22
N PHE A 285 -19.56 6.27 7.67
CA PHE A 285 -19.10 6.37 6.28
C PHE A 285 -20.28 6.36 5.30
N SER A 286 -21.23 5.44 5.44
CA SER A 286 -22.39 5.33 4.56
C SER A 286 -23.29 6.56 4.63
N ASN A 287 -23.53 7.09 5.84
CA ASN A 287 -24.31 8.30 6.05
C ASN A 287 -23.64 9.50 5.39
N THR A 288 -22.33 9.65 5.59
CA THR A 288 -21.54 10.72 4.98
C THR A 288 -21.58 10.61 3.46
N LEU A 289 -21.28 9.43 2.90
CA LEU A 289 -21.29 9.20 1.45
C LEU A 289 -22.66 9.49 0.83
N SER A 290 -23.74 9.04 1.47
CA SER A 290 -25.11 9.30 1.03
C SER A 290 -25.44 10.78 1.05
N GLN A 291 -25.07 11.49 2.12
CA GLN A 291 -25.29 12.93 2.24
C GLN A 291 -24.52 13.69 1.15
N GLN A 292 -23.22 13.41 0.97
CA GLN A 292 -22.39 14.07 -0.03
C GLN A 292 -22.88 13.78 -1.45
N TRP A 293 -23.33 12.54 -1.72
CA TRP A 293 -23.92 12.20 -3.02
C TRP A 293 -25.22 12.96 -3.26
N SER A 294 -26.14 12.98 -2.29
CA SER A 294 -27.43 13.66 -2.42
C SER A 294 -27.33 15.18 -2.64
N SER A 295 -26.22 15.80 -2.20
CA SER A 295 -25.95 17.22 -2.46
C SER A 295 -25.38 17.50 -3.86
N CYS A 296 -24.98 16.48 -4.61
CA CYS A 296 -24.40 16.64 -5.94
C CYS A 296 -25.49 16.65 -7.01
N LYS A 297 -25.47 17.65 -7.91
CA LYS A 297 -26.42 17.76 -9.05
C LYS A 297 -26.48 16.50 -9.92
N LEU A 298 -25.38 15.76 -10.02
CA LEU A 298 -25.31 14.51 -10.78
C LEU A 298 -26.15 13.38 -10.14
N SER A 299 -26.49 13.47 -8.85
CA SER A 299 -27.28 12.45 -8.16
C SER A 299 -28.73 12.35 -8.64
N GLU A 300 -29.24 13.42 -9.25
CA GLU A 300 -30.59 13.45 -9.83
C GLU A 300 -30.67 12.77 -11.20
N VAL A 301 -29.53 12.48 -11.82
CA VAL A 301 -29.47 11.91 -13.17
C VAL A 301 -29.57 10.39 -13.08
N SER A 302 -30.72 9.87 -13.50
CA SER A 302 -30.88 8.43 -13.71
C SER A 302 -29.98 7.94 -14.87
N PRO A 303 -29.45 6.70 -14.80
CA PRO A 303 -28.72 6.08 -15.92
C PRO A 303 -29.48 6.10 -17.26
N LEU A 304 -30.82 6.11 -17.21
CA LEU A 304 -31.67 6.17 -18.40
C LEU A 304 -31.72 7.56 -19.04
N ASP A 305 -31.48 8.61 -18.24
CA ASP A 305 -31.59 10.02 -18.62
C ASP A 305 -30.23 10.65 -18.91
N GLU A 306 -29.12 9.92 -18.77
CA GLU A 306 -27.76 10.46 -18.97
C GLU A 306 -27.59 11.10 -20.36
N LYS A 307 -28.15 10.48 -21.41
CA LYS A 307 -28.06 11.01 -22.80
C LYS A 307 -28.79 12.34 -23.00
N THR A 308 -29.85 12.58 -22.21
CA THR A 308 -30.70 13.76 -22.33
C THR A 308 -30.26 14.87 -21.39
N ARG A 309 -29.82 14.52 -20.17
CA ARG A 309 -29.46 15.48 -19.11
C ARG A 309 -27.96 15.84 -19.06
N LEU A 310 -27.06 15.02 -19.61
CA LEU A 310 -25.62 15.29 -19.60
C LEU A 310 -25.15 15.80 -20.97
N ASP A 311 -24.14 16.66 -20.94
CA ASP A 311 -23.39 17.00 -22.15
C ASP A 311 -22.52 15.82 -22.64
N SER A 312 -22.04 15.92 -23.88
CA SER A 312 -21.29 14.83 -24.52
C SER A 312 -19.93 14.58 -23.88
N GLU A 313 -19.31 15.61 -23.30
CA GLU A 313 -18.03 15.52 -22.62
C GLU A 313 -18.16 14.76 -21.30
N THR A 314 -19.16 15.13 -20.48
CA THR A 314 -19.45 14.52 -19.19
C THR A 314 -19.76 13.04 -19.34
N GLN A 315 -20.67 12.73 -20.26
CA GLN A 315 -21.09 11.36 -20.53
C GLN A 315 -19.92 10.46 -20.93
N LYS A 316 -19.03 10.96 -21.79
CA LYS A 316 -17.98 10.14 -22.36
C LYS A 316 -16.78 9.98 -21.42
N TYR A 317 -16.54 10.92 -20.52
CA TYR A 317 -15.24 11.01 -19.85
C TYR A 317 -15.26 11.24 -18.36
N THR A 318 -16.12 12.11 -17.82
CA THR A 318 -16.04 12.45 -16.39
C THR A 318 -16.93 11.57 -15.53
N ILE A 319 -18.21 11.43 -15.88
CA ILE A 319 -19.14 10.58 -15.11
C ILE A 319 -18.73 9.10 -15.03
N PRO A 320 -18.13 8.46 -16.07
CA PRO A 320 -17.71 7.06 -15.95
C PRO A 320 -16.66 6.82 -14.88
N VAL A 321 -15.78 7.80 -14.61
CA VAL A 321 -14.74 7.70 -13.57
C VAL A 321 -15.38 7.79 -12.18
N ALA A 322 -16.30 8.73 -11.97
CA ALA A 322 -17.07 8.81 -10.72
C ALA A 322 -17.84 7.51 -10.46
N TRP A 323 -18.51 6.97 -11.49
CA TRP A 323 -19.18 5.67 -11.38
C TRP A 323 -18.23 4.53 -11.06
N GLN A 324 -17.03 4.52 -11.63
CA GLN A 324 -16.06 3.48 -11.31
C GLN A 324 -15.63 3.53 -9.85
N ILE A 325 -15.45 4.73 -9.29
CA ILE A 325 -15.08 4.90 -7.88
C ILE A 325 -16.23 4.46 -6.96
N LEU A 326 -17.45 4.89 -7.25
CA LEU A 326 -18.64 4.48 -6.48
C LEU A 326 -18.87 2.97 -6.56
N LYS A 327 -18.63 2.34 -7.72
CA LYS A 327 -18.66 0.88 -7.87
C LYS A 327 -17.58 0.20 -7.01
N THR A 328 -16.37 0.73 -6.98
CA THR A 328 -15.29 0.21 -6.12
C THR A 328 -15.65 0.30 -4.64
N ILE A 329 -16.24 1.42 -4.20
CA ILE A 329 -16.75 1.59 -2.83
C ILE A 329 -17.82 0.54 -2.54
N LEU A 330 -18.85 0.45 -3.39
CA LEU A 330 -19.95 -0.49 -3.22
C LEU A 330 -19.44 -1.94 -3.11
N PHE A 331 -18.56 -2.36 -4.02
CA PHE A 331 -17.99 -3.70 -4.01
C PHE A 331 -17.21 -3.98 -2.73
N SER A 332 -16.33 -3.05 -2.33
CA SER A 332 -15.47 -3.20 -1.15
C SER A 332 -16.31 -3.30 0.12
N THR A 333 -17.27 -2.40 0.28
CA THR A 333 -18.23 -2.40 1.39
C THR A 333 -19.05 -3.68 1.42
N THR A 334 -19.58 -4.13 0.29
CA THR A 334 -20.40 -5.35 0.21
C THR A 334 -19.61 -6.59 0.61
N LEU A 335 -18.37 -6.72 0.13
CA LEU A 335 -17.51 -7.86 0.46
C LEU A 335 -17.23 -7.91 1.97
N ILE A 336 -16.96 -6.75 2.57
CA ILE A 336 -16.71 -6.64 4.00
C ILE A 336 -17.98 -6.96 4.82
N LEU A 337 -19.12 -6.35 4.47
CA LEU A 337 -20.40 -6.60 5.14
C LEU A 337 -20.84 -8.07 5.05
N HIS A 338 -20.55 -8.73 3.94
CA HIS A 338 -20.81 -10.16 3.78
C HIS A 338 -20.01 -11.00 4.78
N SER A 339 -18.70 -10.73 4.93
CA SER A 339 -17.86 -11.41 5.92
C SER A 339 -18.34 -11.14 7.34
N LEU A 340 -18.69 -9.89 7.63
CA LEU A 340 -19.24 -9.49 8.91
C LEU A 340 -20.54 -10.21 9.27
N THR A 341 -21.49 -10.28 8.33
CA THR A 341 -22.75 -10.99 8.53
C THR A 341 -22.50 -12.47 8.78
N SER A 342 -21.57 -13.07 8.03
CA SER A 342 -21.17 -14.47 8.23
C SER A 342 -20.55 -14.69 9.62
N LYS A 343 -19.73 -13.74 10.09
CA LYS A 343 -19.14 -13.78 11.43
C LYS A 343 -20.21 -13.72 12.51
N ILE A 344 -21.12 -12.75 12.43
CA ILE A 344 -22.22 -12.59 13.40
C ILE A 344 -23.07 -13.86 13.46
N LEU A 345 -23.44 -14.44 12.31
CA LEU A 345 -24.24 -15.66 12.24
C LEU A 345 -23.54 -16.90 12.81
N THR A 346 -22.21 -16.95 12.76
CA THR A 346 -21.42 -18.08 13.29
C THR A 346 -20.99 -17.89 14.74
N SER A 347 -20.99 -16.65 15.24
CA SER A 347 -20.74 -16.32 16.64
C SER A 347 -22.01 -16.27 17.50
N SER A 348 -23.20 -16.38 16.88
CA SER A 348 -24.51 -16.48 17.54
C SER A 348 -24.85 -17.92 17.93
#